data_AF-A0A2R6N178-F1
#
_entry.id   AF-A0A2R6N178-F1
#
_cell.length_a   1.000
_cell.length_b   1.000
_cell.length_c   1.000
_cell.angle_alpha   90.00
_cell.angle_beta   90.00
_cell.angle_gamma   90.00
#
_symmetry.space_group_name_H-M   'P 1'
#
loop_
_entity.id
_entity.type
_entity.pdbx_description
1 polymer ?
#
loop_
_entity_poly.entity_id
_entity_poly.type
_entity_poly.pdbx_seq_one_letter_code
_entity_poly.pdbx_strand_id
1 'polypeptide(L)'
;MSDTTPGESRSTADSRRTGDGEGDDGHEDDVGRATARHERLTAHARPGPGTSLRKWYRVRNPLRVVLNYVVIVVCRISPSLRLKRWLLRRVGVTVGSGVAWGLESTPDVFWPDLVTVEADAVIGYDATILCHEFLVDEYRTGEVVIGERAMIGAGTVVLPGVEVGPGARVAANSLVASDVRPGATVAGIPATPVDDETRQGTDRSREPEAGE
;
A
#
# COMPACT_ATOMS: atom_id res chain seq x y z
N MET A 1 33.86 2.30 58.77
CA MET A 1 34.71 3.51 58.79
C MET A 1 34.23 4.37 57.62
N SER A 2 33.26 5.25 57.84
CA SER A 2 33.44 6.69 58.20
C SER A 2 34.19 7.43 57.09
N ASP A 3 33.73 8.52 56.50
CA ASP A 3 32.95 9.69 56.95
C ASP A 3 32.45 10.39 55.66
N THR A 4 31.19 10.83 55.53
CA THR A 4 30.64 12.14 55.95
C THR A 4 30.86 13.28 54.93
N THR A 5 29.72 13.77 54.43
CA THR A 5 29.31 15.01 53.72
C THR A 5 29.81 16.30 54.45
N PRO A 6 29.55 17.61 54.07
CA PRO A 6 28.34 18.21 53.45
C PRO A 6 28.51 19.54 52.63
N GLY A 7 27.39 20.11 52.17
CA GLY A 7 27.18 21.56 51.95
C GLY A 7 27.52 22.08 50.53
N GLU A 8 26.76 22.95 49.87
CA GLU A 8 26.02 24.10 50.39
C GLU A 8 24.79 24.47 49.52
N SER A 9 23.76 24.92 50.21
CA SER A 9 22.53 25.56 49.75
C SER A 9 22.70 27.07 49.54
N ARG A 10 21.90 27.68 48.63
CA ARG A 10 21.28 29.05 48.65
C ARG A 10 21.00 29.49 47.19
N SER A 11 19.96 30.21 46.79
CA SER A 11 18.89 30.96 47.46
C SER A 11 17.81 31.36 46.42
N THR A 12 16.53 31.23 46.79
CA THR A 12 15.37 32.14 46.57
C THR A 12 14.96 32.72 45.20
N ALA A 13 13.67 32.48 44.88
CA ALA A 13 12.63 33.45 44.42
C ALA A 13 12.83 34.14 43.04
N ASP A 14 11.82 34.53 42.26
CA ASP A 14 10.36 34.43 42.18
C ASP A 14 10.04 35.06 40.81
N SER A 15 9.12 34.48 40.03
CA SER A 15 8.05 35.23 39.37
C SER A 15 7.31 34.36 38.37
N ARG A 16 6.00 34.33 38.60
CA ARG A 16 4.97 33.76 37.74
C ARG A 16 5.00 34.43 36.36
N ARG A 17 4.86 33.64 35.30
CA ARG A 17 4.22 34.10 34.07
C ARG A 17 3.32 33.00 33.51
N THR A 18 2.03 33.28 33.59
CA THR A 18 0.92 32.62 32.90
C THR A 18 0.91 32.95 31.41
N GLY A 19 0.36 32.04 30.61
CA GLY A 19 0.12 32.11 29.17
C GLY A 19 0.25 30.69 28.61
N ASP A 20 -0.83 29.92 28.53
CA ASP A 20 -1.75 29.87 27.37
C ASP A 20 -0.91 29.62 26.10
N GLY A 21 -0.75 28.40 25.59
CA GLY A 21 -1.78 27.60 24.94
C GLY A 21 -1.28 27.27 23.53
N GLU A 22 -1.70 26.11 23.01
CA GLU A 22 -1.62 25.66 21.61
C GLU A 22 -0.29 25.10 21.05
N GLY A 23 -0.30 23.77 20.89
CA GLY A 23 -0.05 23.14 19.59
C GLY A 23 1.23 22.34 19.46
N ASP A 24 1.25 21.10 19.97
CA ASP A 24 2.18 20.08 19.50
C ASP A 24 1.48 18.71 19.45
N ASP A 25 0.42 18.65 18.64
CA ASP A 25 -0.44 17.47 18.51
C ASP A 25 -0.27 16.85 17.11
N GLY A 26 0.87 17.11 16.46
CA GLY A 26 1.10 16.75 15.06
C GLY A 26 1.90 15.46 14.82
N HIS A 27 2.35 14.77 15.88
CA HIS A 27 3.31 13.66 15.72
C HIS A 27 2.77 12.27 16.06
N GLU A 28 1.60 12.14 16.69
CA GLU A 28 1.09 10.84 17.15
C GLU A 28 0.29 10.06 16.08
N ASP A 29 -0.27 10.73 15.08
CA ASP A 29 -1.15 10.10 14.08
C ASP A 29 -0.39 9.30 12.99
N ASP A 30 0.88 9.60 12.74
CA ASP A 30 1.64 8.97 11.63
C ASP A 30 2.21 7.60 12.02
N VAL A 31 2.47 7.38 13.32
CA VAL A 31 2.97 6.09 13.84
C VAL A 31 1.86 5.03 13.86
N GLY A 32 0.60 5.42 14.15
CA GLY A 32 -0.55 4.52 14.19
C GLY A 32 -1.03 4.01 12.82
N ARG A 33 -0.63 4.66 11.72
CA ARG A 33 -1.05 4.26 10.36
C ARG A 33 -0.07 3.32 9.68
N ALA A 34 1.21 3.36 10.07
CA ALA A 34 2.22 2.42 9.60
C ALA A 34 2.07 1.02 10.21
N THR A 35 1.46 0.89 11.40
CA THR A 35 1.36 -0.38 12.13
C THR A 35 0.37 -1.37 11.52
N ALA A 36 -0.78 -0.89 11.01
CA ALA A 36 -1.87 -1.76 10.55
C ALA A 36 -1.45 -2.77 9.48
N ARG A 37 -0.65 -2.37 8.48
CA ARG A 37 -0.20 -3.33 7.45
C ARG A 37 0.79 -4.35 7.99
N HIS A 38 1.70 -3.92 8.86
CA HIS A 38 2.79 -4.77 9.36
C HIS A 38 2.24 -5.87 10.28
N GLU A 39 1.12 -5.60 10.97
CA GLU A 39 0.38 -6.58 11.75
C GLU A 39 -0.25 -7.69 10.89
N ARG A 40 -0.58 -7.40 9.62
CA ARG A 40 -1.10 -8.38 8.65
C ARG A 40 0.00 -9.11 7.88
N LEU A 41 1.28 -8.81 8.13
CA LEU A 41 2.38 -9.53 7.52
C LEU A 41 2.71 -10.79 8.32
N THR A 42 2.79 -11.90 7.62
CA THR A 42 3.40 -13.12 8.16
C THR A 42 4.88 -13.13 7.78
N ALA A 43 5.75 -13.07 8.79
CA ALA A 43 7.19 -13.21 8.62
C ALA A 43 7.61 -14.67 8.63
N HIS A 44 8.51 -15.04 7.71
CA HIS A 44 9.02 -16.39 7.55
C HIS A 44 10.54 -16.37 7.54
N ALA A 45 11.16 -17.15 8.44
CA ALA A 45 12.61 -17.28 8.48
C ALA A 45 13.16 -17.86 7.16
N ARG A 46 14.39 -17.45 6.79
CA ARG A 46 15.05 -17.98 5.59
C ARG A 46 15.13 -19.52 5.59
N PRO A 47 14.91 -20.18 4.45
CA PRO A 47 14.89 -21.64 4.31
C PRO A 47 16.29 -22.30 4.32
N GLY A 48 17.33 -21.61 4.80
CA GLY A 48 18.68 -22.12 4.97
C GLY A 48 19.79 -21.08 4.73
N PRO A 49 21.05 -21.51 4.55
CA PRO A 49 22.18 -20.58 4.38
C PRO A 49 22.07 -19.70 3.12
N GLY A 50 22.45 -18.43 3.25
CA GLY A 50 22.37 -17.41 2.20
C GLY A 50 21.16 -16.48 2.39
N THR A 51 20.82 -15.73 1.33
CA THR A 51 19.65 -14.84 1.31
C THR A 51 18.34 -15.61 1.16
N SER A 52 17.23 -15.06 1.66
CA SER A 52 15.91 -15.72 1.62
C SER A 52 15.48 -16.12 0.19
N LEU A 53 15.77 -15.27 -0.80
CA LEU A 53 15.41 -15.52 -2.21
C LEU A 53 16.21 -16.67 -2.84
N ARG A 54 17.43 -16.97 -2.36
CA ARG A 54 18.30 -17.97 -3.00
C ARG A 54 17.66 -19.36 -3.11
N LYS A 55 16.78 -19.70 -2.16
CA LYS A 55 16.09 -20.99 -2.11
C LYS A 55 14.57 -20.83 -2.21
N TRP A 56 14.10 -19.85 -2.98
CA TRP A 56 12.68 -19.59 -3.21
C TRP A 56 11.91 -20.83 -3.69
N TYR A 57 12.56 -21.75 -4.42
CA TYR A 57 11.97 -23.01 -4.90
C TYR A 57 11.54 -23.96 -3.77
N ARG A 58 12.01 -23.74 -2.54
CA ARG A 58 11.53 -24.45 -1.33
C ARG A 58 10.31 -23.79 -0.69
N VAL A 59 10.10 -22.51 -0.98
CA VAL A 59 8.98 -21.70 -0.48
C VAL A 59 7.76 -21.87 -1.39
N ARG A 60 7.97 -21.82 -2.72
CA ARG A 60 6.90 -21.99 -3.71
C ARG A 60 7.32 -23.00 -4.79
N ASN A 61 6.37 -23.81 -5.25
CA ASN A 61 6.61 -24.79 -6.30
C ASN A 61 7.02 -24.07 -7.61
N PRO A 62 8.22 -24.35 -8.17
CA PRO A 62 8.71 -23.67 -9.37
C PRO A 62 7.80 -23.81 -10.60
N LEU A 63 7.20 -24.99 -10.81
CA LEU A 63 6.30 -25.20 -11.95
C LEU A 63 5.04 -24.35 -11.84
N ARG A 64 4.53 -24.18 -10.61
CA ARG A 64 3.39 -23.30 -10.36
C ARG A 64 3.75 -21.84 -10.61
N VAL A 65 4.94 -21.40 -10.19
CA VAL A 65 5.44 -20.04 -10.47
C VAL A 65 5.60 -19.80 -11.97
N VAL A 66 6.14 -20.77 -12.72
CA VAL A 66 6.25 -20.70 -14.18
C VAL A 66 4.86 -20.61 -14.83
N LEU A 67 3.91 -21.44 -14.41
CA LEU A 67 2.54 -21.40 -14.93
C LEU A 67 1.86 -20.05 -14.63
N ASN A 68 1.99 -19.56 -13.40
CA ASN A 68 1.48 -18.24 -13.02
C ASN A 68 2.09 -17.16 -13.91
N TYR A 69 3.41 -17.18 -14.11
CA TYR A 69 4.12 -16.21 -14.93
C TYR A 69 3.62 -16.20 -16.37
N VAL A 70 3.48 -17.37 -17.00
CA VAL A 70 2.96 -17.47 -18.38
C VAL A 70 1.55 -16.90 -18.47
N VAL A 71 0.66 -17.24 -17.53
CA VAL A 71 -0.71 -16.72 -17.51
C VAL A 71 -0.72 -15.20 -17.29
N ILE A 72 0.12 -14.69 -16.38
CA ILE A 72 0.24 -13.26 -16.08
C ILE A 72 0.78 -12.49 -17.29
N VAL A 73 1.75 -13.02 -18.03
CA VAL A 73 2.23 -12.40 -19.29
C VAL A 73 1.10 -12.30 -20.30
N VAL A 74 0.29 -13.35 -20.47
CA VAL A 74 -0.89 -13.31 -21.36
C VAL A 74 -1.88 -12.25 -20.87
N CYS A 75 -2.12 -12.16 -19.56
CA CYS A 75 -2.93 -11.08 -18.97
C CYS A 75 -2.38 -9.69 -19.29
N ARG A 76 -1.07 -9.48 -19.15
CA ARG A 76 -0.42 -8.16 -19.35
C ARG A 76 -0.63 -7.61 -20.76
N ILE A 77 -0.54 -8.47 -21.78
CA ILE A 77 -0.65 -8.07 -23.19
C ILE A 77 -2.08 -8.11 -23.74
N SER A 78 -3.01 -8.81 -23.07
CA SER A 78 -4.36 -9.00 -23.61
C SER A 78 -5.23 -7.74 -23.48
N PRO A 79 -5.87 -7.25 -24.56
CA PRO A 79 -6.80 -6.13 -24.47
C PRO A 79 -8.17 -6.53 -23.87
N SER A 80 -8.47 -7.82 -23.76
CA SER A 80 -9.78 -8.29 -23.31
C SER A 80 -9.88 -8.32 -21.78
N LEU A 81 -10.68 -7.41 -21.22
CA LEU A 81 -10.96 -7.38 -19.78
C LEU A 81 -11.65 -8.66 -19.27
N ARG A 82 -12.52 -9.27 -20.08
CA ARG A 82 -13.19 -10.53 -19.72
C ARG A 82 -12.19 -11.67 -19.60
N LEU A 83 -11.27 -11.77 -20.57
CA LEU A 83 -10.23 -12.80 -20.57
C LEU A 83 -9.28 -12.61 -19.39
N LYS A 84 -8.85 -11.37 -19.13
CA LYS A 84 -8.00 -11.01 -17.99
C LYS A 84 -8.61 -11.47 -16.67
N ARG A 85 -9.88 -11.12 -16.39
CA ARG A 85 -10.56 -11.56 -15.16
C ARG A 85 -10.62 -13.09 -15.03
N TRP A 86 -10.87 -13.78 -16.14
CA TRP A 86 -10.89 -15.24 -16.15
C TRP A 86 -9.51 -15.84 -15.84
N LEU A 87 -8.46 -15.37 -16.51
CA LEU A 87 -7.08 -15.84 -16.32
C LEU A 87 -6.56 -15.55 -14.89
N LEU A 88 -6.82 -14.35 -14.36
CA LEU A 88 -6.42 -13.96 -13.00
C LEU A 88 -7.06 -14.87 -11.95
N ARG A 89 -8.37 -15.17 -12.08
CA ARG A 89 -9.04 -16.15 -11.21
C ARG A 89 -8.46 -17.56 -11.33
N ARG A 90 -7.93 -17.93 -12.50
CA ARG A 90 -7.31 -19.25 -12.71
C ARG A 90 -5.96 -19.41 -12.00
N VAL A 91 -5.21 -18.33 -11.80
CA VAL A 91 -3.93 -18.37 -11.05
C VAL A 91 -4.11 -18.20 -9.54
N GLY A 92 -5.28 -17.74 -9.09
CA GLY A 92 -5.66 -17.70 -7.68
C GLY A 92 -6.16 -16.33 -7.21
N VAL A 93 -6.08 -15.29 -8.04
CA VAL A 93 -6.54 -13.94 -7.67
C VAL A 93 -8.05 -13.94 -7.44
N THR A 94 -8.49 -13.36 -6.33
CA THR A 94 -9.91 -13.08 -6.10
C THR A 94 -10.29 -11.83 -6.87
N VAL A 95 -11.08 -11.97 -7.94
CA VAL A 95 -11.46 -10.85 -8.81
C VAL A 95 -12.97 -10.67 -8.83
N GLY A 96 -13.46 -9.50 -8.48
CA GLY A 96 -14.88 -9.10 -8.50
C GLY A 96 -15.47 -8.94 -9.90
N SER A 97 -16.78 -8.70 -9.97
CA SER A 97 -17.44 -8.30 -11.22
C SER A 97 -16.96 -6.94 -11.69
N GLY A 98 -16.97 -6.68 -12.99
CA GLY A 98 -16.68 -5.35 -13.53
C GLY A 98 -15.22 -4.88 -13.45
N VAL A 99 -14.34 -5.56 -12.71
CA VAL A 99 -12.92 -5.19 -12.57
C VAL A 99 -12.26 -4.93 -13.92
N ALA A 100 -11.64 -3.76 -14.03
CA ALA A 100 -10.84 -3.35 -15.17
C ALA A 100 -9.36 -3.46 -14.81
N TRP A 101 -8.60 -4.22 -15.60
CA TRP A 101 -7.18 -4.44 -15.40
C TRP A 101 -6.40 -3.89 -16.59
N GLY A 102 -5.59 -2.86 -16.36
CA GLY A 102 -4.77 -2.18 -17.35
C GLY A 102 -3.77 -3.10 -18.03
N LEU A 103 -3.26 -2.69 -19.20
CA LEU A 103 -2.17 -3.44 -19.84
C LEU A 103 -0.89 -3.31 -19.01
N GLU A 104 -0.03 -4.32 -19.09
CA GLU A 104 1.24 -4.42 -18.36
C GLU A 104 1.18 -4.51 -16.83
N SER A 105 0.03 -4.20 -16.21
CA SER A 105 -0.14 -4.31 -14.76
C SER A 105 0.03 -5.76 -14.29
N THR A 106 0.81 -5.93 -13.23
CA THR A 106 1.34 -7.22 -12.77
C THR A 106 0.88 -7.52 -11.36
N PRO A 107 0.04 -8.56 -11.16
CA PRO A 107 -0.19 -9.09 -9.83
C PRO A 107 1.02 -9.89 -9.36
N ASP A 108 1.05 -10.23 -8.07
CA ASP A 108 2.10 -11.06 -7.51
C ASP A 108 2.20 -12.42 -8.23
N VAL A 109 3.39 -12.76 -8.71
CA VAL A 109 3.63 -14.00 -9.47
C VAL A 109 3.74 -15.22 -8.54
N PHE A 110 4.24 -15.02 -7.31
CA PHE A 110 4.50 -16.11 -6.37
C PHE A 110 3.27 -16.42 -5.51
N TRP A 111 2.54 -15.38 -5.10
CA TRP A 111 1.31 -15.45 -4.29
C TRP A 111 0.15 -14.67 -4.92
N PRO A 112 -0.26 -15.00 -6.16
CA PRO A 112 -1.47 -14.39 -6.74
C PRO A 112 -2.73 -14.71 -5.92
N ASP A 113 -2.70 -15.80 -5.14
CA ASP A 113 -3.75 -16.22 -4.21
C ASP A 113 -3.95 -15.28 -3.01
N LEU A 114 -3.05 -14.31 -2.81
CA LEU A 114 -3.15 -13.27 -1.78
C LEU A 114 -3.57 -11.91 -2.35
N VAL A 115 -3.98 -11.86 -3.61
CA VAL A 115 -4.51 -10.64 -4.25
C VAL A 115 -6.03 -10.72 -4.28
N THR A 116 -6.67 -9.74 -3.64
CA THR A 116 -8.11 -9.54 -3.69
C THR A 116 -8.42 -8.21 -4.35
N VAL A 117 -9.24 -8.24 -5.41
CA VAL A 117 -9.73 -7.04 -6.11
C VAL A 117 -11.26 -7.13 -6.19
N GLU A 118 -11.93 -6.23 -5.51
CA GLU A 118 -13.39 -6.20 -5.38
C GLU A 118 -14.08 -5.60 -6.61
N ALA A 119 -15.41 -5.55 -6.59
CA ALA A 119 -16.22 -5.20 -7.76
C ALA A 119 -15.92 -3.79 -8.29
N ASP A 120 -15.92 -3.66 -9.61
CA ASP A 120 -15.77 -2.40 -10.36
C ASP A 120 -14.51 -1.59 -10.06
N ALA A 121 -13.51 -2.20 -9.40
CA ALA A 121 -12.20 -1.59 -9.19
C ALA A 121 -11.41 -1.48 -10.50
N VAL A 122 -10.56 -0.47 -10.57
CA VAL A 122 -9.71 -0.18 -11.73
C VAL A 122 -8.24 -0.31 -11.33
N ILE A 123 -7.52 -1.21 -12.00
CA ILE A 123 -6.07 -1.31 -11.90
C ILE A 123 -5.47 -0.62 -13.12
N GLY A 124 -4.75 0.47 -12.89
CA GLY A 124 -4.08 1.25 -13.92
C GLY A 124 -2.95 0.49 -14.59
N TYR A 125 -2.56 0.97 -15.77
CA TYR A 125 -1.51 0.39 -16.59
C TYR A 125 -0.20 0.25 -15.82
N ASP A 126 0.50 -0.86 -16.01
CA ASP A 126 1.83 -1.11 -15.41
C ASP A 126 1.86 -0.98 -13.86
N ALA A 127 0.71 -1.06 -13.19
CA ALA A 127 0.68 -1.13 -11.74
C ALA A 127 1.19 -2.50 -11.26
N THR A 128 1.93 -2.52 -10.16
CA THR A 128 2.45 -3.75 -9.54
C THR A 128 1.81 -3.96 -8.17
N ILE A 129 1.18 -5.12 -7.98
CA ILE A 129 0.54 -5.51 -6.72
C ILE A 129 1.37 -6.62 -6.08
N LEU A 130 2.07 -6.33 -4.98
CA LEU A 130 2.93 -7.30 -4.29
C LEU A 130 2.25 -7.82 -3.02
N CYS A 131 2.26 -9.13 -2.87
CA CYS A 131 1.82 -9.83 -1.67
C CYS A 131 2.98 -10.44 -0.89
N HIS A 132 4.22 -10.30 -1.39
CA HIS A 132 5.42 -10.73 -0.68
C HIS A 132 6.60 -9.77 -0.84
N GLU A 133 7.54 -9.87 0.10
CA GLU A 133 8.87 -9.26 0.03
C GLU A 133 9.92 -10.27 0.49
N PHE A 134 10.92 -10.52 -0.35
CA PHE A 134 12.10 -11.30 0.04
C PHE A 134 13.16 -10.35 0.60
N LEU A 135 13.37 -10.39 1.92
CA LEU A 135 14.41 -9.65 2.62
C LEU A 135 15.69 -10.50 2.72
N VAL A 136 16.74 -10.00 3.38
CA VAL A 136 18.01 -10.75 3.46
C VAL A 136 17.83 -12.05 4.26
N ASP A 137 17.30 -11.96 5.48
CA ASP A 137 17.23 -13.07 6.43
C ASP A 137 15.84 -13.70 6.60
N GLU A 138 14.83 -13.05 6.02
CA GLU A 138 13.45 -13.49 6.08
C GLU A 138 12.73 -13.14 4.77
N TYR A 139 11.52 -13.67 4.62
CA TYR A 139 10.57 -13.14 3.65
C TYR A 139 9.24 -12.94 4.34
N ARG A 140 8.47 -11.98 3.86
CA ARG A 140 7.15 -11.66 4.42
C ARG A 140 6.10 -11.82 3.36
N THR A 141 4.91 -12.25 3.79
CA THR A 141 3.73 -12.37 2.95
C THR A 141 2.56 -11.65 3.61
N GLY A 142 1.72 -10.98 2.83
CA GLY A 142 0.52 -10.33 3.31
C GLY A 142 -0.50 -10.19 2.20
N GLU A 143 -1.78 -10.39 2.53
CA GLU A 143 -2.88 -10.16 1.60
C GLU A 143 -2.91 -8.68 1.19
N VAL A 144 -3.19 -8.43 -0.09
CA VAL A 144 -3.50 -7.09 -0.59
C VAL A 144 -4.94 -7.06 -1.04
N VAL A 145 -5.70 -6.11 -0.50
CA VAL A 145 -7.11 -5.92 -0.81
C VAL A 145 -7.31 -4.60 -1.52
N ILE A 146 -7.86 -4.64 -2.73
CA ILE A 146 -8.29 -3.47 -3.49
C ILE A 146 -9.81 -3.42 -3.46
N GLY A 147 -10.34 -2.45 -2.72
CA GLY A 147 -11.77 -2.34 -2.41
C GLY A 147 -12.66 -1.96 -3.60
N GLU A 148 -13.97 -2.12 -3.40
CA GLU A 148 -14.99 -1.88 -4.42
C GLU A 148 -14.86 -0.46 -5.02
N ARG A 149 -14.87 -0.35 -6.35
CA ARG A 149 -14.70 0.92 -7.09
C ARG A 149 -13.42 1.70 -6.74
N ALA A 150 -12.42 1.09 -6.11
CA ALA A 150 -11.13 1.73 -5.91
C ALA A 150 -10.38 1.89 -7.24
N MET A 151 -9.58 2.95 -7.37
CA MET A 151 -8.76 3.24 -8.54
C MET A 151 -7.29 3.24 -8.17
N ILE A 152 -6.53 2.35 -8.78
CA ILE A 152 -5.07 2.31 -8.70
C ILE A 152 -4.50 2.98 -9.95
N GLY A 153 -3.75 4.07 -9.76
CA GLY A 153 -3.13 4.81 -10.86
C GLY A 153 -2.09 3.99 -11.61
N ALA A 154 -1.81 4.36 -12.86
CA ALA A 154 -0.79 3.70 -13.66
C ALA A 154 0.60 3.76 -13.01
N GLY A 155 1.41 2.71 -13.13
CA GLY A 155 2.75 2.62 -12.54
C GLY A 155 2.81 2.57 -11.01
N THR A 156 1.66 2.44 -10.34
CA THR A 156 1.61 2.36 -8.88
C THR A 156 2.20 1.04 -8.39
N VAL A 157 2.92 1.07 -7.27
CA VAL A 157 3.34 -0.12 -6.53
C VAL A 157 2.56 -0.21 -5.23
N VAL A 158 1.85 -1.32 -5.01
CA VAL A 158 1.15 -1.61 -3.74
C VAL A 158 1.93 -2.66 -2.97
N LEU A 159 2.31 -2.36 -1.73
CA LEU A 159 3.11 -3.24 -0.89
C LEU A 159 2.29 -4.33 -0.19
N PRO A 160 2.94 -5.42 0.28
CA PRO A 160 2.27 -6.50 0.99
C PRO A 160 1.52 -6.00 2.23
N GLY A 161 0.36 -6.63 2.48
CA GLY A 161 -0.47 -6.37 3.66
C GLY A 161 -1.35 -5.12 3.55
N VAL A 162 -1.30 -4.36 2.44
CA VAL A 162 -2.06 -3.11 2.28
C VAL A 162 -3.52 -3.38 1.92
N GLU A 163 -4.41 -2.62 2.56
CA GLU A 163 -5.81 -2.51 2.17
C GLU A 163 -6.10 -1.13 1.59
N VAL A 164 -6.62 -1.10 0.36
CA VAL A 164 -7.11 0.10 -0.32
C VAL A 164 -8.62 0.12 -0.21
N GLY A 165 -9.16 1.03 0.60
CA GLY A 165 -10.59 1.08 0.89
C GLY A 165 -11.49 1.35 -0.33
N PRO A 166 -12.79 1.02 -0.24
CA PRO A 166 -13.74 1.24 -1.32
C PRO A 166 -13.77 2.69 -1.81
N GLY A 167 -13.81 2.89 -3.13
CA GLY A 167 -13.84 4.20 -3.77
C GLY A 167 -12.58 5.06 -3.57
N ALA A 168 -11.52 4.53 -2.95
CA ALA A 168 -10.25 5.22 -2.80
C ALA A 168 -9.55 5.37 -4.15
N ARG A 169 -8.67 6.36 -4.26
CA ARG A 169 -7.94 6.70 -5.48
C ARG A 169 -6.46 6.83 -5.17
N VAL A 170 -5.63 6.14 -5.92
CA VAL A 170 -4.18 6.24 -5.84
C VAL A 170 -3.69 6.90 -7.12
N ALA A 171 -2.96 8.02 -7.00
CA ALA A 171 -2.40 8.70 -8.16
C ALA A 171 -1.35 7.84 -8.86
N ALA A 172 -1.11 8.11 -10.14
CA ALA A 172 -0.10 7.39 -10.93
C ALA A 172 1.31 7.49 -10.30
N ASN A 173 2.13 6.46 -10.51
CA ASN A 173 3.50 6.32 -10.01
C ASN A 173 3.65 6.49 -8.50
N SER A 174 2.64 6.11 -7.72
CA SER A 174 2.69 6.17 -6.25
C SER A 174 3.21 4.88 -5.63
N LEU A 175 3.81 4.97 -4.44
CA LEU A 175 4.19 3.81 -3.61
C LEU A 175 3.24 3.71 -2.41
N VAL A 176 2.32 2.75 -2.44
CA VAL A 176 1.35 2.54 -1.37
C VAL A 176 1.95 1.63 -0.31
N ALA A 177 2.43 2.25 0.77
CA ALA A 177 3.09 1.59 1.89
C ALA A 177 2.28 1.57 3.20
N SER A 178 1.03 2.05 3.15
CA SER A 178 0.08 2.08 4.27
C SER A 178 -1.35 2.01 3.74
N ASP A 179 -2.30 1.64 4.59
CA ASP A 179 -3.71 1.53 4.20
C ASP A 179 -4.28 2.86 3.71
N VAL A 180 -5.17 2.75 2.73
CA VAL A 180 -5.87 3.90 2.16
C VAL A 180 -7.31 3.89 2.63
N ARG A 181 -7.73 4.95 3.31
CA ARG A 181 -9.10 5.07 3.81
C ARG A 181 -10.11 5.05 2.65
N PRO A 182 -11.33 4.51 2.85
CA PRO A 182 -12.39 4.56 1.84
C PRO A 182 -12.61 5.98 1.32
N GLY A 183 -12.78 6.13 0.01
CA GLY A 183 -13.01 7.42 -0.67
C GLY A 183 -11.80 8.37 -0.74
N ALA A 184 -10.74 8.13 0.03
CA ALA A 184 -9.58 9.02 0.08
C ALA A 184 -8.79 9.01 -1.24
N THR A 185 -8.10 10.12 -1.52
CA THR A 185 -7.10 10.18 -2.61
C THR A 185 -5.71 10.23 -1.98
N VAL A 186 -4.79 9.40 -2.46
CA VAL A 186 -3.38 9.41 -2.05
C VAL A 186 -2.45 9.53 -3.25
N ALA A 187 -1.27 10.14 -3.06
CA ALA A 187 -0.26 10.28 -4.10
C ALA A 187 1.15 10.31 -3.49
N GLY A 188 2.18 9.95 -4.29
CA GLY A 188 3.59 10.15 -3.93
C GLY A 188 4.34 8.88 -3.54
N ILE A 189 5.59 9.04 -3.12
CA ILE A 189 6.52 7.97 -2.72
C ILE A 189 7.20 8.38 -1.39
N PRO A 190 6.75 7.85 -0.23
CA PRO A 190 5.53 7.04 -0.04
C PRO A 190 4.25 7.84 -0.30
N ALA A 191 3.15 7.13 -0.61
CA ALA A 191 1.87 7.75 -0.92
C ALA A 191 1.20 8.32 0.33
N THR A 192 0.87 9.61 0.32
CA THR A 192 0.19 10.32 1.42
C THR A 192 -1.14 10.89 0.94
N PRO A 193 -2.11 11.17 1.84
CA PRO A 193 -3.37 11.81 1.48
C PRO A 193 -3.14 13.14 0.76
N VAL A 194 -3.96 13.40 -0.26
CA VAL A 194 -3.97 14.68 -0.98
C VAL A 194 -5.24 15.42 -0.65
N ASP A 195 -5.12 16.67 -0.22
CA ASP A 195 -6.26 17.51 0.11
C ASP A 195 -7.06 17.89 -1.16
N ASP A 196 -8.39 17.83 -1.03
CA ASP A 196 -9.34 18.06 -2.14
C ASP A 196 -9.37 19.51 -2.65
N GLU A 197 -8.66 20.45 -2.02
CA GLU A 197 -8.62 21.86 -2.46
C GLU A 197 -8.08 22.03 -3.89
N THR A 198 -7.20 21.14 -4.33
CA THR A 198 -6.66 21.16 -5.70
C THR A 198 -7.73 20.82 -6.77
N ARG A 199 -8.86 20.21 -6.38
CA ARG A 199 -9.95 19.84 -7.31
C ARG A 199 -10.92 20.98 -7.61
N GLN A 200 -11.13 21.92 -6.70
CA GLN A 200 -12.10 23.00 -6.94
C GLN A 200 -11.69 23.95 -8.08
N GLY A 201 -10.41 23.97 -8.46
CA GLY A 201 -9.91 24.80 -9.57
C GLY A 201 -10.15 24.22 -10.96
N THR A 202 -10.27 22.89 -11.10
CA THR A 202 -10.36 22.22 -12.41
C THR A 202 -11.78 21.89 -12.86
N ASP A 203 -12.76 21.89 -11.93
CA ASP A 203 -14.17 21.65 -12.25
C ASP A 203 -14.93 22.95 -12.61
N ARG A 204 -14.55 24.10 -12.04
CA ARG A 204 -15.16 25.41 -12.36
C ARG A 204 -14.83 25.96 -13.75
N SER A 205 -13.90 25.33 -14.47
CA SER A 205 -13.50 25.73 -15.82
C SER A 205 -14.19 24.89 -16.92
N ARG A 206 -15.15 24.03 -16.55
CA ARG A 206 -15.89 23.16 -17.47
C ARG A 206 -17.41 23.35 -17.43
N GLU A 207 -17.90 24.48 -16.95
CA GLU A 207 -19.29 24.86 -17.28
C GLU A 207 -19.33 25.20 -18.78
N PRO A 208 -20.13 24.49 -19.59
CA PRO A 208 -20.34 24.91 -20.97
C PRO A 208 -21.12 26.22 -20.93
N GLU A 209 -20.57 27.28 -21.53
CA GLU A 209 -21.34 28.49 -21.83
C GLU A 209 -22.58 28.07 -22.63
N ALA A 210 -23.75 28.23 -22.02
CA ALA A 210 -25.02 28.07 -22.69
C ALA A 210 -25.31 29.34 -23.51
N GLY A 211 -25.44 29.20 -24.83
CA GLY A 211 -25.87 30.25 -25.78
C GLY A 211 -25.01 30.21 -27.05
N GLU A 212 -25.52 30.26 -28.29
CA GLU A 212 -26.84 30.53 -28.87
C GLU A 212 -27.04 29.64 -30.12
#